data_AF-A0A2T3ZXT0-F1
#
_entry.id   AF-A0A2T3ZXT0-F1
#
_cell.length_a   1.000
_cell.length_b   1.000
_cell.length_c   1.000
_cell.angle_alpha   90.00
_cell.angle_beta   90.00
_cell.angle_gamma   90.00
#
_symmetry.space_group_name_H-M   'P 1'
#
loop_
_entity.id
_entity.type
_entity.pdbx_description
1 polymer ?
#
loop_
_entity_poly.entity_id
_entity_poly.type
_entity_poly.pdbx_seq_one_letter_code
_entity_poly.pdbx_strand_id
1 'polypeptide(L)'
;MAPNNFKIGVVAVLAGWIPSITAAPVSSNSDQTCRKTSVAILGAGMAGITAAQALHNASVSDFVIIEYNDRIGGRAWHGDFGKKSDGSPYVIEYGCNWIQGLGNPGGPENPVYTLAKKYHLANTYSDYDSILTYDETGFTDFSGLIDEYGTAYDKAAAKAGRLLVQNLQDQTMRAGLSTAGWNPKHGDMKKQAAEWWNWDWEAAFPPEESSFIFGVAGSNLTFNQFSDANNFVIDPRGYSAIIDGEASTFLTKNDTRLLLNTRITNITYSDHGVTVYSHDGSCVSADYAISTFSLGVLQSNAIGFSPQLPGWKQDAIQNFAMGTYTKVFLQFNEAFWPEDTQYFLYASPTTRGYYPVWQSLSTEGFMPGSNIIFATVIGDESYRIEQQTDEETKAEAMEVLRQMFPNVTIPEPIAFTYPRWASEPWSFGSYSNWPAGTSLLAHQNLRANTGRLWFAGEATSAEYFGFLHGAWFEGREAGAQVAALLQGRPCVQYGNDRLCGERKHYDPLTGTSPLSQYTLLNGWAVSSLYESGDD
;
A
#
# COMPACT_ATOMS: atom_id res chain seq x y z
N MET A 1 -10.35 41.82 66.12
CA MET A 1 -9.84 41.39 64.80
C MET A 1 -10.95 41.66 63.81
N ALA A 2 -10.85 42.75 63.06
CA ALA A 2 -11.93 43.21 62.20
C ALA A 2 -11.91 42.48 60.85
N PRO A 3 -13.03 41.89 60.42
CA PRO A 3 -13.38 41.75 59.02
C PRO A 3 -14.31 42.91 58.63
N ASN A 4 -14.02 43.60 57.53
CA ASN A 4 -14.94 44.59 56.96
C ASN A 4 -15.62 44.00 55.72
N ASN A 5 -16.92 43.73 55.86
CA ASN A 5 -17.88 43.81 54.77
C ASN A 5 -18.35 45.27 54.67
N PHE A 6 -18.50 45.81 53.45
CA PHE A 6 -19.80 46.18 52.88
C PHE A 6 -19.67 46.81 51.49
N LYS A 7 -20.66 46.49 50.65
CA LYS A 7 -20.87 46.92 49.26
C LYS A 7 -21.42 48.35 49.18
N ILE A 8 -21.27 48.99 48.02
CA ILE A 8 -22.33 49.40 47.04
C ILE A 8 -21.76 50.47 46.09
N GLY A 9 -22.08 50.39 44.80
CA GLY A 9 -21.98 51.53 43.88
C GLY A 9 -22.13 51.18 42.39
N VAL A 10 -23.30 51.47 41.84
CA VAL A 10 -23.74 51.34 40.43
C VAL A 10 -22.96 52.30 39.51
N VAL A 11 -22.83 52.00 38.20
CA VAL A 11 -23.10 52.92 37.06
C VAL A 11 -22.88 52.22 35.70
N ALA A 12 -23.76 52.58 34.76
CA ALA A 12 -23.95 52.05 33.42
C ALA A 12 -23.00 52.63 32.35
N VAL A 13 -22.75 51.76 31.35
CA VAL A 13 -22.47 51.94 29.91
C VAL A 13 -22.03 53.32 29.39
N LEU A 14 -20.84 53.35 28.79
CA LEU A 14 -20.53 54.15 27.60
C LEU A 14 -19.86 53.23 26.55
N ALA A 15 -20.49 53.14 25.38
CA ALA A 15 -19.96 52.46 24.21
C ALA A 15 -18.74 53.22 23.66
N GLY A 16 -17.60 52.56 23.62
CA GLY A 16 -16.38 53.02 22.94
C GLY A 16 -16.04 52.06 21.81
N TRP A 17 -15.82 52.61 20.61
CA TRP A 17 -15.39 51.91 19.42
C TRP A 17 -14.13 51.07 19.68
N ILE A 18 -14.20 49.76 19.41
CA ILE A 18 -13.01 48.91 19.28
C ILE A 18 -12.75 48.77 17.77
N PRO A 19 -11.55 49.14 17.27
CA PRO A 19 -11.22 48.90 15.87
C PRO A 19 -11.15 47.39 15.63
N SER A 20 -11.95 46.90 14.69
CA SER A 20 -11.81 45.56 14.14
C SER A 20 -10.41 45.41 13.55
N ILE A 21 -9.59 44.54 14.13
CA ILE A 21 -8.35 44.10 13.50
C ILE A 21 -8.75 43.14 12.39
N THR A 22 -8.98 43.68 11.20
CA THR A 22 -9.00 42.89 9.96
C THR A 22 -7.61 42.29 9.78
N ALA A 23 -7.53 40.96 9.69
CA ALA A 23 -6.31 40.30 9.27
C ALA A 23 -5.87 40.90 7.92
N ALA A 24 -4.60 41.30 7.82
CA ALA A 24 -4.03 41.64 6.53
C ALA A 24 -4.11 40.39 5.63
N PRO A 25 -4.40 40.53 4.32
CA PRO A 25 -4.21 39.43 3.40
C PRO A 25 -2.76 38.98 3.52
N VAL A 26 -2.54 37.67 3.55
CA VAL A 26 -1.21 37.08 3.39
C VAL A 26 -0.71 37.62 2.04
N SER A 27 0.21 38.58 2.08
CA SER A 27 1.00 38.92 0.92
C SER A 27 1.79 37.66 0.59
N SER A 28 1.38 36.93 -0.46
CA SER A 28 2.29 36.02 -1.13
C SER A 28 3.51 36.86 -1.48
N ASN A 29 4.67 36.44 -0.98
CA ASN A 29 5.91 37.08 -1.33
C ASN A 29 6.12 36.77 -2.82
N SER A 30 5.70 37.69 -3.69
CA SER A 30 5.61 37.50 -5.14
C SER A 30 6.96 37.47 -5.86
N ASP A 31 8.07 37.56 -5.12
CA ASP A 31 9.42 37.60 -5.66
C ASP A 31 10.22 36.30 -5.46
N GLN A 32 9.61 35.21 -4.98
CA GLN A 32 10.22 33.89 -5.14
C GLN A 32 9.85 33.30 -6.50
N THR A 33 10.78 33.41 -7.46
CA THR A 33 10.65 32.69 -8.73
C THR A 33 10.68 31.19 -8.48
N CYS A 34 9.62 30.47 -8.84
CA CYS A 34 9.58 29.01 -8.74
C CYS A 34 10.78 28.38 -9.45
N ARG A 35 11.37 27.35 -8.83
CA ARG A 35 12.41 26.54 -9.47
C ARG A 35 11.85 25.92 -10.74
N LYS A 36 12.54 26.06 -11.87
CA LYS A 36 12.13 25.47 -13.15
C LYS A 36 12.81 24.12 -13.38
N THR A 37 12.11 23.19 -14.01
CA THR A 37 12.59 21.85 -14.39
C THR A 37 11.75 21.34 -15.57
N SER A 38 12.21 20.31 -16.30
CA SER A 38 11.39 19.71 -17.36
C SER A 38 10.33 18.79 -16.74
N VAL A 39 10.69 18.01 -15.71
CA VAL A 39 9.75 17.12 -15.01
C VAL A 39 9.80 17.31 -13.50
N ALA A 40 8.63 17.37 -12.85
CA ALA A 40 8.51 17.24 -11.40
C ALA A 40 7.91 15.87 -11.04
N ILE A 41 8.57 15.12 -10.15
CA ILE A 41 8.10 13.82 -9.64
C ILE A 41 7.66 14.03 -8.20
N LEU A 42 6.41 13.71 -7.90
CA LEU A 42 5.79 14.00 -6.61
C LEU A 42 5.70 12.68 -5.82
N GLY A 43 6.63 12.51 -4.88
CA GLY A 43 6.88 11.27 -4.14
C GLY A 43 8.14 10.55 -4.62
N ALA A 44 8.92 10.04 -3.66
CA ALA A 44 10.13 9.24 -3.85
C ALA A 44 9.96 7.80 -3.34
N GLY A 45 8.74 7.26 -3.43
CA GLY A 45 8.51 5.81 -3.33
C GLY A 45 9.05 5.05 -4.54
N MET A 46 8.80 3.73 -4.59
CA MET A 46 9.21 2.89 -5.74
C MET A 46 8.81 3.50 -7.09
N ALA A 47 7.54 3.87 -7.26
CA ALA A 47 7.06 4.47 -8.50
C ALA A 47 7.80 5.77 -8.88
N GLY A 48 8.06 6.65 -7.91
CA GLY A 48 8.75 7.91 -8.15
C GLY A 48 10.21 7.72 -8.54
N ILE A 49 10.93 6.84 -7.84
CA ILE A 49 12.34 6.53 -8.15
C ILE A 49 12.46 5.83 -9.50
N THR A 50 11.58 4.87 -9.81
CA THR A 50 11.61 4.21 -11.12
C THR A 50 11.20 5.15 -12.26
N ALA A 51 10.29 6.10 -12.03
CA ALA A 51 9.97 7.15 -13.01
C ALA A 51 11.19 8.05 -13.28
N ALA A 52 11.88 8.49 -12.22
CA ALA A 52 13.11 9.29 -12.35
C ALA A 52 14.21 8.53 -13.10
N GLN A 53 14.36 7.24 -12.82
CA GLN A 53 15.30 6.39 -13.52
C GLN A 53 14.94 6.24 -15.00
N ALA A 54 13.67 6.06 -15.34
CA ALA A 54 13.22 5.98 -16.72
C ALA A 54 13.49 7.28 -17.50
N LEU A 55 13.26 8.45 -16.88
CA LEU A 55 13.65 9.75 -17.44
C LEU A 55 15.18 9.81 -17.68
N HIS A 56 15.97 9.45 -16.68
CA HIS A 56 17.43 9.45 -16.75
C HIS A 56 17.95 8.54 -17.88
N ASN A 57 17.43 7.31 -17.97
CA ASN A 57 17.78 6.34 -19.01
C ASN A 57 17.39 6.84 -20.41
N ALA A 58 16.32 7.63 -20.51
CA ALA A 58 15.95 8.32 -21.75
C ALA A 58 16.78 9.59 -22.02
N SER A 59 17.84 9.86 -21.25
CA SER A 59 18.67 11.08 -21.34
C SER A 59 17.94 12.38 -20.99
N VAL A 60 16.85 12.31 -20.22
CA VAL A 60 16.20 13.47 -19.59
C VAL A 60 16.76 13.60 -18.18
N SER A 61 17.72 14.50 -17.99
CA SER A 61 18.37 14.75 -16.68
C SER A 61 17.76 15.90 -15.89
N ASP A 62 16.98 16.75 -16.54
CA ASP A 62 16.34 17.93 -15.93
C ASP A 62 14.99 17.55 -15.29
N PHE A 63 15.07 16.94 -14.13
CA PHE A 63 13.91 16.61 -13.30
C PHE A 63 14.18 16.92 -11.82
N VAL A 64 13.10 17.06 -11.05
CA VAL A 64 13.13 17.21 -9.59
C VAL A 64 12.18 16.20 -8.97
N ILE A 65 12.62 15.52 -7.92
CA ILE A 65 11.83 14.61 -7.08
C ILE A 65 11.53 15.36 -5.77
N ILE A 66 10.26 15.43 -5.40
CA ILE A 66 9.78 16.13 -4.20
C ILE A 66 9.16 15.09 -3.28
N GLU A 67 9.72 14.92 -2.09
CA GLU A 67 9.35 13.87 -1.14
C GLU A 67 8.95 14.50 0.20
N TYR A 68 7.86 13.98 0.77
CA TYR A 68 7.35 14.43 2.05
C TYR A 68 8.31 14.09 3.19
N ASN A 69 8.83 12.86 3.19
CA ASN A 69 9.67 12.34 4.25
C ASN A 69 11.12 12.85 4.14
N ASP A 70 11.89 12.62 5.21
CA ASP A 70 13.34 12.82 5.26
C ASP A 70 14.13 11.68 4.60
N ARG A 71 13.45 10.74 3.96
CA ARG A 71 13.99 9.56 3.29
C ARG A 71 13.19 9.23 2.02
N ILE A 72 13.77 8.44 1.14
CA ILE A 72 13.05 7.81 0.02
C ILE A 72 12.45 6.47 0.45
N GLY A 73 11.67 5.84 -0.44
CA GLY A 73 11.09 4.51 -0.26
C GLY A 73 9.58 4.51 0.00
N GLY A 74 9.02 5.60 0.53
CA GLY A 74 7.60 5.71 0.83
C GLY A 74 7.13 4.57 1.74
N ARG A 75 6.20 3.74 1.25
CA ARG A 75 5.64 2.58 1.97
C ARG A 75 6.59 1.39 2.11
N ALA A 76 7.73 1.37 1.44
CA ALA A 76 8.85 0.53 1.84
C ALA A 76 9.55 1.24 3.01
N TRP A 77 9.13 0.92 4.24
CA TRP A 77 9.54 1.59 5.45
C TRP A 77 9.93 0.57 6.51
N HIS A 78 11.14 0.74 7.06
CA HIS A 78 11.67 -0.03 8.17
C HIS A 78 12.05 0.87 9.36
N GLY A 79 12.28 0.25 10.51
CA GLY A 79 12.82 0.93 11.68
C GLY A 79 13.51 -0.02 12.65
N ASP A 80 14.28 0.59 13.56
CA ASP A 80 14.91 -0.12 14.67
C ASP A 80 13.85 -0.60 15.67
N PHE A 81 13.97 -1.85 16.10
CA PHE A 81 13.06 -2.45 17.06
C PHE A 81 13.76 -3.42 18.00
N GLY A 82 13.32 -3.42 19.26
CA GLY A 82 13.81 -4.36 20.25
C GLY A 82 15.31 -4.25 20.52
N LYS A 83 15.87 -5.31 21.09
CA LYS A 83 17.31 -5.42 21.41
C LYS A 83 17.82 -6.84 21.14
N LYS A 84 18.95 -6.94 20.47
CA LYS A 84 19.77 -8.15 20.34
C LYS A 84 20.52 -8.42 21.64
N SER A 85 21.16 -9.59 21.71
CA SER A 85 22.03 -9.98 22.83
C SER A 85 23.22 -9.03 23.06
N ASP A 86 23.69 -8.33 22.03
CA ASP A 86 24.74 -7.32 22.10
C ASP A 86 24.23 -5.90 22.43
N GLY A 87 22.92 -5.74 22.60
CA GLY A 87 22.26 -4.46 22.90
C GLY A 87 21.92 -3.59 21.69
N SER A 88 22.34 -3.97 20.47
CA SER A 88 21.93 -3.28 19.24
C SER A 88 20.50 -3.67 18.81
N PRO A 89 19.77 -2.82 18.07
CA PRO A 89 18.40 -3.14 17.67
C PRO A 89 18.33 -4.17 16.53
N TYR A 90 17.19 -4.84 16.40
CA TYR A 90 16.76 -5.49 15.16
C TYR A 90 16.21 -4.44 14.19
N VAL A 91 16.08 -4.79 12.92
CA VAL A 91 15.39 -3.97 11.92
C VAL A 91 14.16 -4.74 11.47
N ILE A 92 13.00 -4.09 11.55
CA ILE A 92 11.72 -4.65 11.10
C ILE A 92 11.13 -3.76 10.02
N GLU A 93 10.37 -4.32 9.08
CA GLU A 93 9.59 -3.54 8.14
C GLU A 93 8.26 -3.14 8.79
N TYR A 94 7.92 -1.86 8.76
CA TYR A 94 6.57 -1.38 9.07
C TYR A 94 5.62 -1.54 7.88
N GLY A 95 6.15 -1.48 6.65
CA GLY A 95 5.40 -1.56 5.41
C GLY A 95 5.52 -2.91 4.72
N CYS A 96 5.74 -2.87 3.40
CA CYS A 96 5.94 -4.09 2.62
C CYS A 96 7.10 -4.90 3.19
N ASN A 97 6.93 -6.22 3.25
CA ASN A 97 7.94 -7.14 3.79
C ASN A 97 8.20 -8.35 2.90
N TRP A 98 7.37 -8.57 1.89
CA TRP A 98 7.49 -9.72 0.99
C TRP A 98 7.85 -9.29 -0.42
N ILE A 99 8.73 -10.08 -1.03
CA ILE A 99 8.86 -10.17 -2.48
C ILE A 99 7.89 -11.28 -2.89
N GLN A 100 6.74 -10.89 -3.45
CA GLN A 100 5.69 -11.84 -3.78
C GLN A 100 5.69 -12.23 -5.25
N GLY A 101 5.67 -13.53 -5.51
CA GLY A 101 5.93 -14.13 -6.81
C GLY A 101 7.35 -13.84 -7.27
N LEU A 102 8.26 -14.79 -7.12
CA LEU A 102 9.67 -14.57 -7.42
C LEU A 102 9.98 -14.66 -8.92
N GLY A 103 9.73 -15.82 -9.51
CA GLY A 103 10.18 -16.15 -10.86
C GLY A 103 10.41 -17.66 -11.00
N ASN A 104 10.21 -18.16 -12.21
CA ASN A 104 10.40 -19.56 -12.57
C ASN A 104 11.63 -19.77 -13.46
N PRO A 105 12.36 -20.89 -13.36
CA PRO A 105 13.45 -21.20 -14.28
C PRO A 105 12.97 -21.17 -15.74
N GLY A 106 13.53 -20.26 -16.54
CA GLY A 106 13.16 -20.08 -17.95
C GLY A 106 11.86 -19.29 -18.20
N GLY A 107 11.17 -18.86 -17.14
CA GLY A 107 10.01 -17.98 -17.18
C GLY A 107 10.35 -16.51 -16.91
N PRO A 108 9.34 -15.63 -16.86
CA PRO A 108 9.54 -14.26 -16.42
C PRO A 108 9.90 -14.22 -14.94
N GLU A 109 10.69 -13.23 -14.55
CA GLU A 109 11.10 -12.99 -13.17
C GLU A 109 10.53 -11.67 -12.68
N ASN A 110 10.07 -11.64 -11.43
CA ASN A 110 9.56 -10.42 -10.82
C ASN A 110 10.70 -9.39 -10.76
N PRO A 111 10.47 -8.16 -11.28
CA PRO A 111 11.50 -7.13 -11.31
C PRO A 111 12.02 -6.79 -9.91
N VAL A 112 11.18 -6.85 -8.88
CA VAL A 112 11.58 -6.60 -7.49
C VAL A 112 12.50 -7.71 -6.97
N TYR A 113 12.26 -8.97 -7.33
CA TYR A 113 13.18 -10.07 -7.03
C TYR A 113 14.51 -9.91 -7.79
N THR A 114 14.46 -9.45 -9.04
CA THR A 114 15.67 -9.13 -9.82
C THR A 114 16.50 -8.06 -9.11
N LEU A 115 15.86 -7.00 -8.59
CA LEU A 115 16.51 -5.95 -7.80
C LEU A 115 17.06 -6.47 -6.47
N ALA A 116 16.32 -7.35 -5.78
CA ALA A 116 16.80 -7.98 -4.55
C ALA A 116 18.10 -8.75 -4.78
N LYS A 117 18.19 -9.53 -5.88
CA LYS A 117 19.45 -10.20 -6.27
C LYS A 117 20.55 -9.20 -6.64
N LYS A 118 20.22 -8.15 -7.39
CA LYS A 118 21.18 -7.11 -7.81
C LYS A 118 21.84 -6.41 -6.62
N TYR A 119 21.08 -6.11 -5.57
CA TYR A 119 21.56 -5.40 -4.38
C TYR A 119 21.88 -6.31 -3.19
N HIS A 120 21.87 -7.63 -3.43
CA HIS A 120 22.11 -8.67 -2.42
C HIS A 120 21.24 -8.46 -1.17
N LEU A 121 19.96 -8.14 -1.36
CA LEU A 121 19.00 -7.95 -0.28
C LEU A 121 18.78 -9.29 0.42
N ALA A 122 19.07 -9.38 1.71
CA ALA A 122 18.81 -10.59 2.49
C ALA A 122 17.30 -10.83 2.62
N ASN A 123 16.87 -12.02 2.19
CA ASN A 123 15.48 -12.45 2.22
C ASN A 123 15.43 -13.98 2.34
N THR A 124 14.35 -14.51 2.89
CA THR A 124 14.15 -15.94 3.14
C THR A 124 12.79 -16.41 2.62
N TYR A 125 12.66 -17.68 2.25
CA TYR A 125 11.40 -18.24 1.78
C TYR A 125 10.33 -18.26 2.86
N SER A 126 9.09 -17.97 2.48
CA SER A 126 7.91 -18.09 3.34
C SER A 126 7.22 -19.44 3.11
N ASP A 127 7.48 -20.40 3.99
CA ASP A 127 6.74 -21.67 4.05
C ASP A 127 5.33 -21.51 4.68
N TYR A 128 4.29 -21.42 3.86
CA TYR A 128 2.90 -21.28 4.31
C TYR A 128 2.30 -22.56 4.90
N ASP A 129 2.95 -23.72 4.70
CA ASP A 129 2.57 -24.98 5.34
C ASP A 129 3.08 -25.06 6.79
N SER A 130 4.05 -24.21 7.15
CA SER A 130 4.56 -24.05 8.52
C SER A 130 3.59 -23.21 9.37
N ILE A 131 2.40 -23.77 9.61
CA ILE A 131 1.30 -23.11 10.32
C ILE A 131 0.70 -24.02 11.40
N LEU A 132 0.42 -23.43 12.57
CA LEU A 132 -0.38 -24.05 13.63
C LEU A 132 -1.64 -23.22 13.91
N THR A 133 -2.74 -23.85 14.30
CA THR A 133 -4.01 -23.17 14.53
C THR A 133 -4.44 -23.21 16.01
N TYR A 134 -5.12 -22.16 16.46
CA TYR A 134 -5.44 -21.89 17.86
C TYR A 134 -6.84 -21.31 18.02
N ASP A 135 -7.46 -21.55 19.16
CA ASP A 135 -8.66 -20.83 19.62
C ASP A 135 -8.47 -20.35 21.06
N GLU A 136 -9.53 -19.88 21.74
CA GLU A 136 -9.45 -19.35 23.10
C GLU A 136 -9.02 -20.37 24.16
N THR A 137 -8.97 -21.66 23.79
CA THR A 137 -8.60 -22.76 24.68
C THR A 137 -7.17 -23.27 24.47
N GLY A 138 -6.43 -22.66 23.53
CA GLY A 138 -5.06 -23.00 23.18
C GLY A 138 -4.95 -23.61 21.79
N PHE A 139 -3.96 -24.50 21.61
CA PHE A 139 -3.77 -25.21 20.34
C PHE A 139 -5.01 -26.04 19.98
N THR A 140 -5.58 -25.75 18.82
CA THR A 140 -6.73 -26.46 18.28
C THR A 140 -6.55 -26.59 16.78
N ASP A 141 -6.33 -27.81 16.29
CA ASP A 141 -6.09 -28.06 14.88
C ASP A 141 -7.38 -27.95 14.05
N PHE A 142 -7.43 -26.94 13.20
CA PHE A 142 -8.43 -26.74 12.16
C PHE A 142 -7.80 -26.41 10.81
N SER A 143 -6.53 -26.79 10.62
CA SER A 143 -5.77 -26.58 9.38
C SER A 143 -6.48 -27.14 8.14
N GLY A 144 -7.19 -28.26 8.25
CA GLY A 144 -7.99 -28.82 7.14
C GLY A 144 -9.10 -27.89 6.61
N LEU A 145 -9.50 -26.84 7.34
CA LEU A 145 -10.42 -25.81 6.82
C LEU A 145 -9.74 -24.88 5.80
N ILE A 146 -8.41 -24.73 5.86
CA ILE A 146 -7.61 -23.99 4.88
C ILE A 146 -7.66 -24.74 3.54
N ASP A 147 -7.52 -26.07 3.55
CA ASP A 147 -7.64 -26.90 2.34
C ASP A 147 -9.06 -26.91 1.77
N GLU A 148 -10.07 -26.98 2.65
CA GLU A 148 -11.49 -26.87 2.24
C GLU A 148 -11.77 -25.52 1.57
N TYR A 149 -11.20 -24.42 2.10
CA TYR A 149 -11.25 -23.11 1.46
C TYR A 149 -10.58 -23.14 0.09
N GLY A 150 -9.36 -23.67 -0.02
CA GLY A 150 -8.60 -23.76 -1.28
C GLY A 150 -9.41 -24.46 -2.38
N THR A 151 -10.05 -25.57 -2.05
CA THR A 151 -10.93 -26.30 -2.99
C THR A 151 -12.13 -25.45 -3.45
N ALA A 152 -12.70 -24.64 -2.57
CA ALA A 152 -13.78 -23.71 -2.94
C ALA A 152 -13.26 -22.52 -3.75
N TYR A 153 -12.06 -22.03 -3.42
CA TYR A 153 -11.38 -20.96 -4.15
C TYR A 153 -11.12 -21.35 -5.60
N ASP A 154 -10.61 -22.55 -5.88
CA ASP A 154 -10.37 -23.03 -7.26
C ASP A 154 -11.65 -22.98 -8.12
N LYS A 155 -12.76 -23.47 -7.58
CA LYS A 155 -14.07 -23.43 -8.25
C LYS A 155 -14.54 -21.99 -8.48
N ALA A 156 -14.30 -21.11 -7.51
CA ALA A 156 -14.62 -19.70 -7.60
C ALA A 156 -13.74 -19.01 -8.67
N ALA A 157 -12.44 -19.23 -8.66
CA ALA A 157 -11.49 -18.65 -9.60
C ALA A 157 -11.81 -19.01 -11.05
N ALA A 158 -12.16 -20.28 -11.32
CA ALA A 158 -12.63 -20.71 -12.65
C ALA A 158 -13.90 -19.96 -13.09
N LYS A 159 -14.84 -19.70 -12.16
CA LYS A 159 -16.04 -18.90 -12.45
C LYS A 159 -15.69 -17.42 -12.72
N ALA A 160 -14.78 -16.83 -11.96
CA ALA A 160 -14.33 -15.45 -12.16
C ALA A 160 -13.75 -15.27 -13.57
N GLY A 161 -12.90 -16.19 -14.02
CA GLY A 161 -12.36 -16.20 -15.39
C GLY A 161 -13.46 -16.25 -16.47
N ARG A 162 -14.50 -17.07 -16.27
CA ARG A 162 -15.65 -17.10 -17.20
C ARG A 162 -16.42 -15.78 -17.24
N LEU A 163 -16.66 -15.14 -16.09
CA LEU A 163 -17.34 -13.84 -16.03
C LEU A 163 -16.55 -12.78 -16.80
N LEU A 164 -15.22 -12.76 -16.63
CA LEU A 164 -14.30 -11.86 -17.33
C LEU A 164 -14.38 -12.04 -18.86
N VAL A 165 -14.17 -13.27 -19.35
CA VAL A 165 -14.13 -13.57 -20.80
C VAL A 165 -15.49 -13.32 -21.47
N GLN A 166 -16.58 -13.62 -20.77
CA GLN A 166 -17.95 -13.40 -21.28
C GLN A 166 -18.42 -11.95 -21.10
N ASN A 167 -17.59 -11.06 -20.57
CA ASN A 167 -17.90 -9.65 -20.32
C ASN A 167 -19.18 -9.46 -19.47
N LEU A 168 -19.32 -10.29 -18.44
CA LEU A 168 -20.45 -10.26 -17.52
C LEU A 168 -20.18 -9.32 -16.34
N GLN A 169 -21.25 -8.94 -15.65
CA GLN A 169 -21.18 -8.09 -14.46
C GLN A 169 -20.36 -8.78 -13.35
N ASP A 170 -19.50 -8.01 -12.70
CA ASP A 170 -18.75 -8.45 -11.54
C ASP A 170 -19.65 -8.58 -10.29
N GLN A 171 -19.14 -9.26 -9.28
CA GLN A 171 -19.78 -9.46 -7.98
C GLN A 171 -18.72 -9.40 -6.87
N THR A 172 -19.13 -9.51 -5.61
CA THR A 172 -18.18 -9.58 -4.50
C THR A 172 -17.52 -10.95 -4.43
N MET A 173 -16.29 -11.02 -3.92
CA MET A 173 -15.61 -12.30 -3.69
C MET A 173 -16.43 -13.20 -2.75
N ARG A 174 -17.12 -12.64 -1.74
CA ARG A 174 -18.09 -13.34 -0.89
C ARG A 174 -19.13 -14.10 -1.70
N ALA A 175 -19.74 -13.46 -2.70
CA ALA A 175 -20.74 -14.09 -3.55
C ALA A 175 -20.11 -15.21 -4.40
N GLY A 176 -18.88 -14.98 -4.91
CA GLY A 176 -18.07 -16.00 -5.58
C GLY A 176 -17.90 -17.26 -4.74
N LEU A 177 -17.27 -17.12 -3.57
CA LEU A 177 -17.01 -18.19 -2.60
C LEU A 177 -18.28 -18.91 -2.16
N SER A 178 -19.34 -18.15 -1.85
CA SER A 178 -20.62 -18.74 -1.41
C SER A 178 -21.21 -19.66 -2.47
N THR A 179 -21.16 -19.26 -3.74
CA THR A 179 -21.64 -20.10 -4.85
C THR A 179 -20.71 -21.28 -5.16
N ALA A 180 -19.46 -21.23 -4.71
CA ALA A 180 -18.50 -22.32 -4.81
C ALA A 180 -18.56 -23.32 -3.64
N GLY A 181 -19.42 -23.04 -2.64
CA GLY A 181 -19.64 -23.92 -1.47
C GLY A 181 -18.99 -23.43 -0.18
N TRP A 182 -18.36 -22.26 -0.17
CA TRP A 182 -17.74 -21.68 1.03
C TRP A 182 -18.51 -20.45 1.52
N ASN A 183 -19.28 -20.63 2.59
CA ASN A 183 -20.10 -19.57 3.19
C ASN A 183 -20.12 -19.68 4.72
N PRO A 184 -19.01 -19.34 5.40
CA PRO A 184 -18.94 -19.36 6.86
C PRO A 184 -20.06 -18.52 7.48
N LYS A 185 -20.74 -19.10 8.47
CA LYS A 185 -21.71 -18.37 9.31
C LYS A 185 -20.93 -17.47 10.28
N HIS A 186 -21.53 -16.37 10.73
CA HIS A 186 -20.92 -15.49 11.74
C HIS A 186 -20.44 -16.18 13.03
N GLY A 187 -21.05 -17.31 13.42
CA GLY A 187 -20.60 -18.08 14.59
C GLY A 187 -19.54 -19.14 14.29
N ASP A 188 -19.21 -19.38 13.03
CA ASP A 188 -18.21 -20.38 12.63
C ASP A 188 -16.83 -19.73 12.56
N MET A 189 -16.27 -19.44 13.74
CA MET A 189 -15.05 -18.64 13.88
C MET A 189 -13.80 -19.32 13.32
N LYS A 190 -13.76 -20.66 13.33
CA LYS A 190 -12.66 -21.43 12.74
C LYS A 190 -12.68 -21.34 11.22
N LYS A 191 -13.85 -21.46 10.57
CA LYS A 191 -13.97 -21.19 9.13
C LYS A 191 -13.68 -19.73 8.79
N GLN A 192 -14.13 -18.78 9.60
CA GLN A 192 -13.81 -17.36 9.38
C GLN A 192 -12.31 -17.08 9.50
N ALA A 193 -11.60 -17.70 10.44
CA ALA A 193 -10.15 -17.58 10.56
C ALA A 193 -9.42 -18.21 9.36
N ALA A 194 -9.83 -19.40 8.92
CA ALA A 194 -9.28 -20.05 7.73
C ALA A 194 -9.50 -19.20 6.46
N GLU A 195 -10.67 -18.57 6.32
CA GLU A 195 -10.93 -17.64 5.22
C GLU A 195 -10.08 -16.37 5.33
N TRP A 196 -9.96 -15.79 6.53
CA TRP A 196 -9.17 -14.58 6.76
C TRP A 196 -7.70 -14.80 6.37
N TRP A 197 -7.14 -15.96 6.75
CA TRP A 197 -5.80 -16.40 6.34
C TRP A 197 -5.61 -16.41 4.82
N ASN A 198 -6.59 -16.91 4.08
CA ASN A 198 -6.47 -17.08 2.64
C ASN A 198 -6.87 -15.85 1.80
N TRP A 199 -7.62 -14.90 2.36
CA TRP A 199 -8.10 -13.73 1.61
C TRP A 199 -7.67 -12.41 2.23
N ASP A 200 -8.19 -12.08 3.40
CA ASP A 200 -7.98 -10.79 4.06
C ASP A 200 -6.50 -10.50 4.33
N TRP A 201 -5.75 -11.54 4.67
CA TRP A 201 -4.31 -11.44 4.95
C TRP A 201 -3.52 -10.98 3.71
N GLU A 202 -4.00 -11.27 2.51
CA GLU A 202 -3.37 -10.80 1.27
C GLU A 202 -4.03 -9.50 0.79
N ALA A 203 -5.36 -9.49 0.68
CA ALA A 203 -6.11 -8.40 0.08
C ALA A 203 -6.21 -7.15 0.96
N ALA A 204 -5.93 -7.22 2.26
CA ALA A 204 -6.25 -6.19 3.27
C ALA A 204 -7.72 -5.77 3.32
N PHE A 205 -8.61 -6.59 2.75
CA PHE A 205 -10.05 -6.39 2.71
C PHE A 205 -10.79 -7.72 2.86
N PRO A 206 -11.99 -7.71 3.46
CA PRO A 206 -12.83 -8.89 3.51
C PRO A 206 -13.42 -9.22 2.13
N PRO A 207 -13.80 -10.49 1.87
CA PRO A 207 -14.37 -10.88 0.58
C PRO A 207 -15.64 -10.12 0.16
N GLU A 208 -16.35 -9.51 1.10
CA GLU A 208 -17.52 -8.68 0.89
C GLU A 208 -17.19 -7.36 0.18
N GLU A 209 -15.98 -6.84 0.37
CA GLU A 209 -15.53 -5.54 -0.15
C GLU A 209 -14.67 -5.68 -1.40
N SER A 210 -14.11 -6.87 -1.63
CA SER A 210 -13.30 -7.14 -2.82
C SER A 210 -14.13 -7.56 -4.03
N SER A 211 -13.69 -7.11 -5.20
CA SER A 211 -14.09 -7.62 -6.51
C SER A 211 -13.80 -9.12 -6.61
N PHE A 212 -14.75 -9.86 -7.18
CA PHE A 212 -14.54 -11.26 -7.48
C PHE A 212 -13.62 -11.45 -8.69
N ILE A 213 -13.92 -10.77 -9.80
CA ILE A 213 -13.14 -10.89 -11.03
C ILE A 213 -11.71 -10.38 -10.83
N PHE A 214 -11.56 -9.15 -10.34
CA PHE A 214 -10.28 -8.48 -10.26
C PHE A 214 -9.47 -8.89 -9.03
N GLY A 215 -10.12 -9.31 -7.95
CA GLY A 215 -9.44 -9.92 -6.80
C GLY A 215 -8.75 -11.24 -7.19
N VAL A 216 -9.46 -12.14 -7.89
CA VAL A 216 -8.87 -13.38 -8.43
C VAL A 216 -7.81 -13.05 -9.48
N ALA A 217 -8.09 -12.10 -10.38
CA ALA A 217 -7.14 -11.76 -11.43
C ALA A 217 -5.81 -11.21 -10.87
N GLY A 218 -5.85 -10.31 -9.87
CA GLY A 218 -4.63 -9.75 -9.27
C GLY A 218 -3.71 -10.82 -8.65
N SER A 219 -4.31 -11.80 -7.96
CA SER A 219 -3.60 -12.97 -7.44
C SER A 219 -2.98 -13.79 -8.59
N ASN A 220 -3.79 -14.20 -9.57
CA ASN A 220 -3.32 -14.99 -10.71
C ASN A 220 -2.21 -14.29 -11.50
N LEU A 221 -2.33 -12.99 -11.73
CA LEU A 221 -1.37 -12.21 -12.51
C LEU A 221 -0.02 -12.12 -11.81
N THR A 222 0.03 -12.06 -10.48
CA THR A 222 1.31 -12.11 -9.74
C THR A 222 1.86 -13.53 -9.68
N PHE A 223 1.07 -14.49 -9.19
CA PHE A 223 1.59 -15.81 -8.83
C PHE A 223 1.70 -16.77 -10.02
N ASN A 224 0.74 -16.80 -10.95
CA ASN A 224 0.86 -17.65 -12.15
C ASN A 224 1.93 -17.14 -13.11
N GLN A 225 2.17 -15.82 -13.13
CA GLN A 225 3.20 -15.25 -13.98
C GLN A 225 4.60 -15.50 -13.41
N PHE A 226 4.84 -15.15 -12.14
CA PHE A 226 6.18 -15.19 -11.57
C PHE A 226 6.45 -16.52 -10.87
N SER A 227 5.69 -16.84 -9.83
CA SER A 227 5.59 -18.15 -9.15
C SER A 227 4.73 -18.01 -7.89
N ASP A 228 4.32 -19.10 -7.25
CA ASP A 228 3.65 -19.09 -5.94
C ASP A 228 4.64 -18.84 -4.76
N ALA A 229 5.94 -18.72 -5.07
CA ALA A 229 6.96 -18.53 -4.05
C ALA A 229 7.03 -17.08 -3.61
N ASN A 230 7.10 -16.88 -2.29
CA ASN A 230 7.25 -15.59 -1.65
C ASN A 230 8.46 -15.59 -0.74
N ASN A 231 9.24 -14.50 -0.76
CA ASN A 231 10.35 -14.32 0.17
C ASN A 231 10.10 -13.15 1.12
N PHE A 232 10.31 -13.39 2.41
CA PHE A 232 10.28 -12.39 3.47
C PHE A 232 11.64 -11.68 3.57
N VAL A 233 11.65 -10.35 3.50
CA VAL A 233 12.85 -9.53 3.61
C VAL A 233 13.29 -9.43 5.07
N ILE A 234 14.55 -9.77 5.34
CA ILE A 234 15.18 -9.74 6.67
C ILE A 234 16.45 -8.89 6.69
N ASP A 235 16.66 -8.09 5.65
CA ASP A 235 17.88 -7.31 5.49
C ASP A 235 17.95 -6.19 6.53
N PRO A 236 19.07 -6.04 7.26
CA PRO A 236 19.23 -4.95 8.22
C PRO A 236 19.30 -3.55 7.58
N ARG A 237 19.40 -3.44 6.26
CA ARG A 237 19.25 -2.18 5.52
C ARG A 237 17.79 -1.85 5.19
N GLY A 238 16.88 -2.78 5.45
CA GLY A 238 15.47 -2.75 5.09
C GLY A 238 15.19 -2.96 3.59
N TYR A 239 13.93 -3.22 3.25
CA TYR A 239 13.47 -3.47 1.88
C TYR A 239 13.70 -2.25 0.99
N SER A 240 13.66 -1.04 1.56
CA SER A 240 13.99 0.20 0.84
C SER A 240 15.42 0.22 0.27
N ALA A 241 16.32 -0.65 0.71
CA ALA A 241 17.69 -0.72 0.19
C ALA A 241 17.75 -0.98 -1.33
N ILE A 242 16.75 -1.64 -1.93
CA ILE A 242 16.70 -1.78 -3.40
C ILE A 242 16.35 -0.45 -4.07
N ILE A 243 15.52 0.37 -3.43
CA ILE A 243 15.12 1.70 -3.91
C ILE A 243 16.29 2.66 -3.77
N ASP A 244 16.99 2.64 -2.64
CA ASP A 244 18.25 3.37 -2.43
C ASP A 244 19.31 2.98 -3.45
N GLY A 245 19.43 1.67 -3.69
CA GLY A 245 20.31 1.10 -4.69
C GLY A 245 20.01 1.64 -6.09
N GLU A 246 18.76 1.62 -6.53
CA GLU A 246 18.36 2.13 -7.85
C GLU A 246 18.52 3.65 -7.95
N ALA A 247 18.14 4.39 -6.91
CA ALA A 247 18.32 5.84 -6.85
C ALA A 247 19.79 6.24 -7.02
N SER A 248 20.72 5.49 -6.41
CA SER A 248 22.16 5.75 -6.48
C SER A 248 22.76 5.62 -7.89
N THR A 249 22.05 4.97 -8.84
CA THR A 249 22.57 4.85 -10.21
C THR A 249 22.46 6.15 -11.00
N PHE A 250 21.64 7.10 -10.54
CA PHE A 250 21.41 8.36 -11.24
C PHE A 250 21.39 9.59 -10.34
N LEU A 251 21.26 9.45 -9.01
CA LEU A 251 21.40 10.52 -8.02
C LEU A 251 22.74 10.45 -7.33
N THR A 252 23.33 11.62 -7.07
CA THR A 252 24.56 11.75 -6.29
C THR A 252 24.25 12.07 -4.82
N LYS A 253 25.25 11.99 -3.94
CA LYS A 253 25.09 12.45 -2.56
C LYS A 253 24.77 13.96 -2.55
N ASN A 254 23.73 14.36 -1.83
CA ASN A 254 23.20 15.73 -1.79
C ASN A 254 22.77 16.24 -3.18
N ASP A 255 22.28 15.35 -4.05
CA ASP A 255 21.78 15.75 -5.36
C ASP A 255 20.66 16.78 -5.23
N THR A 256 20.85 17.95 -5.83
CA THR A 256 19.86 19.03 -5.77
C THR A 256 18.54 18.67 -6.43
N ARG A 257 18.47 17.57 -7.21
CA ARG A 257 17.22 17.08 -7.80
C ARG A 257 16.32 16.36 -6.81
N LEU A 258 16.80 15.92 -5.64
CA LEU A 258 15.98 15.27 -4.62
C LEU A 258 15.71 16.24 -3.47
N LEU A 259 14.44 16.62 -3.30
CA LEU A 259 13.96 17.52 -2.25
C LEU A 259 13.20 16.71 -1.20
N LEU A 260 13.89 16.32 -0.14
CA LEU A 260 13.31 15.66 1.04
C LEU A 260 12.66 16.69 1.98
N ASN A 261 11.87 16.23 2.95
CA ASN A 261 11.17 17.09 3.92
C ASN A 261 10.32 18.19 3.26
N THR A 262 9.84 17.94 2.05
CA THR A 262 9.15 18.94 1.23
C THR A 262 7.68 18.57 1.10
N ARG A 263 6.86 19.15 1.98
CA ARG A 263 5.41 18.92 1.97
C ARG A 263 4.74 19.75 0.88
N ILE A 264 4.27 19.08 -0.18
CA ILE A 264 3.39 19.67 -1.19
C ILE A 264 2.03 20.01 -0.57
N THR A 265 1.45 21.14 -0.94
CA THR A 265 0.10 21.56 -0.50
C THR A 265 -0.85 21.89 -1.63
N ASN A 266 -0.34 22.35 -2.78
CA ASN A 266 -1.19 22.72 -3.92
C ASN A 266 -0.48 22.45 -5.25
N ILE A 267 -1.24 22.05 -6.27
CA ILE A 267 -0.76 21.79 -7.62
C ILE A 267 -1.64 22.56 -8.60
N THR A 268 -1.03 23.45 -9.38
CA THR A 268 -1.69 24.05 -10.54
C THR A 268 -1.24 23.37 -11.82
N TYR A 269 -2.16 23.01 -12.72
CA TYR A 269 -1.80 22.31 -13.96
C TYR A 269 -2.65 22.76 -15.15
N SER A 270 -2.13 22.55 -16.35
CA SER A 270 -2.76 22.87 -17.63
C SER A 270 -2.10 22.06 -18.76
N ASP A 271 -2.52 22.30 -19.99
CA ASP A 271 -1.88 21.76 -21.20
C ASP A 271 -0.52 22.41 -21.51
N HIS A 272 -0.11 23.41 -20.74
CA HIS A 272 1.14 24.15 -20.92
C HIS A 272 2.19 23.88 -19.85
N GLY A 273 1.82 23.27 -18.72
CA GLY A 273 2.75 22.99 -17.63
C GLY A 273 2.06 22.77 -16.29
N VAL A 274 2.88 22.50 -15.28
CA VAL A 274 2.49 22.24 -13.90
C VAL A 274 3.31 23.13 -12.97
N THR A 275 2.71 23.64 -11.90
CA THR A 275 3.43 24.28 -10.79
C THR A 275 3.00 23.66 -9.47
N VAL A 276 3.98 23.23 -8.69
CA VAL A 276 3.83 22.54 -7.42
C VAL A 276 4.24 23.50 -6.32
N TYR A 277 3.37 23.70 -5.34
CA TYR A 277 3.58 24.60 -4.21
C TYR A 277 3.75 23.79 -2.93
N SER A 278 4.78 24.14 -2.17
CA SER A 278 5.14 23.52 -0.91
C SER A 278 4.65 24.35 0.28
N HIS A 279 4.50 23.71 1.43
CA HIS A 279 4.02 24.32 2.67
C HIS A 279 4.89 25.47 3.17
N ASP A 280 6.19 25.42 2.91
CA ASP A 280 7.17 26.45 3.27
C ASP A 280 7.14 27.69 2.36
N GLY A 281 6.23 27.70 1.37
CA GLY A 281 6.10 28.78 0.38
C GLY A 281 6.96 28.59 -0.87
N SER A 282 7.85 27.59 -0.90
CA SER A 282 8.63 27.28 -2.10
C SER A 282 7.75 26.68 -3.21
N CYS A 283 8.23 26.74 -4.45
CA CYS A 283 7.52 26.15 -5.59
C CYS A 283 8.45 25.65 -6.70
N VAL A 284 7.95 24.65 -7.44
CA VAL A 284 8.59 24.06 -8.63
C VAL A 284 7.64 24.18 -9.82
N SER A 285 8.08 24.81 -10.90
CA SER A 285 7.38 24.89 -12.18
C SER A 285 8.01 23.92 -13.18
N ALA A 286 7.20 23.10 -13.84
CA ALA A 286 7.65 22.03 -14.72
C ALA A 286 6.82 21.94 -16.01
N ASP A 287 7.43 21.41 -17.08
CA ASP A 287 6.68 21.09 -18.30
C ASP A 287 5.69 19.96 -18.04
N TYR A 288 6.09 18.92 -17.30
CA TYR A 288 5.24 17.82 -16.87
C TYR A 288 5.41 17.53 -15.38
N ALA A 289 4.40 16.95 -14.75
CA ALA A 289 4.54 16.35 -13.43
C ALA A 289 4.03 14.91 -13.41
N ILE A 290 4.68 14.05 -12.62
CA ILE A 290 4.25 12.68 -12.35
C ILE A 290 3.91 12.58 -10.86
N SER A 291 2.62 12.54 -10.56
CA SER A 291 2.10 12.30 -9.22
C SER A 291 2.23 10.82 -8.87
N THR A 292 2.98 10.53 -7.81
CA THR A 292 3.13 9.17 -7.25
C THR A 292 2.58 9.03 -5.84
N PHE A 293 1.67 9.93 -5.48
CA PHE A 293 0.90 9.87 -4.25
C PHE A 293 0.13 8.55 -4.14
N SER A 294 0.00 8.05 -2.92
CA SER A 294 -0.90 6.93 -2.63
C SER A 294 -2.34 7.31 -2.99
N LEU A 295 -3.18 6.28 -3.21
CA LEU A 295 -4.61 6.49 -3.38
C LEU A 295 -5.22 7.24 -2.19
N GLY A 296 -4.83 6.88 -0.96
CA GLY A 296 -5.30 7.56 0.25
C GLY A 296 -4.99 9.06 0.27
N VAL A 297 -3.80 9.48 -0.18
CA VAL A 297 -3.48 10.92 -0.32
C VAL A 297 -4.38 11.58 -1.36
N LEU A 298 -4.64 10.94 -2.49
CA LEU A 298 -5.53 11.44 -3.54
C LEU A 298 -7.01 11.51 -3.09
N GLN A 299 -7.43 10.62 -2.19
CA GLN A 299 -8.77 10.59 -1.62
C GLN A 299 -8.95 11.58 -0.46
N SER A 300 -7.84 11.99 0.17
CA SER A 300 -7.82 12.96 1.25
C SER A 300 -7.93 14.42 0.76
N ASN A 301 -8.00 15.36 1.71
CA ASN A 301 -7.88 16.80 1.44
C ASN A 301 -6.45 17.33 1.64
N ALA A 302 -5.43 16.46 1.60
CA ALA A 302 -4.04 16.84 1.88
C ALA A 302 -3.42 17.76 0.81
N ILE A 303 -3.88 17.64 -0.45
CA ILE A 303 -3.35 18.35 -1.62
C ILE A 303 -4.47 19.05 -2.38
N GLY A 304 -4.33 20.36 -2.60
CA GLY A 304 -5.20 21.13 -3.47
C GLY A 304 -4.83 20.98 -4.95
N PHE A 305 -5.84 20.86 -5.83
CA PHE A 305 -5.67 20.86 -7.28
C PHE A 305 -6.39 22.07 -7.88
N SER A 306 -5.69 22.85 -8.71
CA SER A 306 -6.24 24.03 -9.39
C SER A 306 -5.89 24.05 -10.89
N PRO A 307 -6.84 23.81 -11.82
CA PRO A 307 -8.26 23.56 -11.56
C PRO A 307 -8.48 22.26 -10.78
N GLN A 308 -9.69 22.07 -10.24
CA GLN A 308 -10.05 20.79 -9.66
C GLN A 308 -9.90 19.67 -10.70
N LEU A 309 -9.52 18.47 -10.25
CA LEU A 309 -9.45 17.30 -11.12
C LEU A 309 -10.81 17.09 -11.81
N PRO A 310 -10.85 16.68 -13.09
CA PRO A 310 -12.12 16.43 -13.79
C PRO A 310 -13.00 15.39 -13.06
N GLY A 311 -14.31 15.47 -13.22
CA GLY A 311 -15.26 14.56 -12.55
C GLY A 311 -14.93 13.08 -12.75
N TRP A 312 -14.63 12.67 -13.98
CA TRP A 312 -14.23 11.29 -14.30
C TRP A 312 -12.98 10.81 -13.54
N LYS A 313 -12.06 11.73 -13.19
CA LYS A 313 -10.85 11.43 -12.42
C LYS A 313 -11.18 11.34 -10.94
N GLN A 314 -11.99 12.27 -10.43
CA GLN A 314 -12.46 12.25 -9.04
C GLN A 314 -13.24 10.95 -8.76
N ASP A 315 -14.17 10.58 -9.64
CA ASP A 315 -14.95 9.34 -9.51
C ASP A 315 -14.03 8.11 -9.50
N ALA A 316 -13.02 8.05 -10.39
CA ALA A 316 -12.08 6.94 -10.42
C ALA A 316 -11.20 6.86 -9.16
N ILE A 317 -10.78 8.00 -8.60
CA ILE A 317 -10.05 8.06 -7.33
C ILE A 317 -10.94 7.59 -6.17
N GLN A 318 -12.16 8.10 -6.07
CA GLN A 318 -13.04 7.83 -4.92
C GLN A 318 -13.68 6.44 -4.97
N ASN A 319 -13.82 5.85 -6.16
CA ASN A 319 -14.39 4.50 -6.31
C ASN A 319 -13.38 3.37 -6.05
N PHE A 320 -12.07 3.64 -6.06
CA PHE A 320 -11.06 2.61 -5.75
C PHE A 320 -10.82 2.52 -4.24
N ALA A 321 -10.41 1.36 -3.72
CA ALA A 321 -10.32 1.17 -2.26
C ALA A 321 -8.87 1.29 -1.78
N MET A 322 -8.65 2.07 -0.72
CA MET A 322 -7.36 2.15 -0.01
C MET A 322 -7.49 1.39 1.31
N GLY A 323 -6.78 0.27 1.45
CA GLY A 323 -6.79 -0.56 2.65
C GLY A 323 -5.76 -0.12 3.68
N THR A 324 -5.90 -0.63 4.90
CA THR A 324 -4.85 -0.57 5.93
C THR A 324 -4.52 -1.98 6.42
N TYR A 325 -3.23 -2.23 6.55
CA TYR A 325 -2.62 -3.50 6.94
C TYR A 325 -1.59 -3.20 8.03
N THR A 326 -1.86 -3.65 9.25
CA THR A 326 -1.14 -3.21 10.45
C THR A 326 -0.49 -4.40 11.13
N LYS A 327 0.85 -4.34 11.23
CA LYS A 327 1.68 -5.33 11.90
C LYS A 327 2.03 -4.86 13.30
N VAL A 328 1.58 -5.61 14.31
CA VAL A 328 1.78 -5.33 15.72
C VAL A 328 2.90 -6.17 16.27
N PHE A 329 4.07 -5.56 16.50
CA PHE A 329 5.30 -6.25 16.88
C PHE A 329 5.50 -6.28 18.39
N LEU A 330 5.90 -7.45 18.90
CA LEU A 330 6.25 -7.66 20.29
C LEU A 330 7.59 -8.40 20.37
N GLN A 331 8.47 -7.97 21.27
CA GLN A 331 9.68 -8.72 21.62
C GLN A 331 9.59 -9.22 23.07
N PHE A 332 10.01 -10.46 23.31
CA PHE A 332 10.06 -11.06 24.65
C PHE A 332 11.50 -11.43 25.05
N ASN A 333 11.70 -11.85 26.31
CA ASN A 333 12.99 -12.35 26.77
C ASN A 333 13.31 -13.76 26.24
N GLU A 334 12.28 -14.54 25.93
CA GLU A 334 12.35 -15.88 25.38
C GLU A 334 11.14 -16.13 24.47
N ALA A 335 11.32 -16.94 23.43
CA ALA A 335 10.21 -17.44 22.65
C ALA A 335 9.47 -18.52 23.46
N PHE A 336 8.18 -18.31 23.73
CA PHE A 336 7.31 -19.28 24.40
C PHE A 336 6.43 -20.07 23.43
N TRP A 337 6.55 -19.78 22.13
CA TRP A 337 5.90 -20.49 21.03
C TRP A 337 6.90 -21.44 20.36
N PRO A 338 6.42 -22.43 19.56
CA PRO A 338 7.31 -23.31 18.79
C PRO A 338 8.23 -22.53 17.84
N GLU A 339 9.55 -22.71 17.98
CA GLU A 339 10.55 -22.01 17.14
C GLU A 339 10.71 -22.60 15.73
N ASP A 340 10.17 -23.79 15.47
CA ASP A 340 10.17 -24.47 14.17
C ASP A 340 8.92 -24.14 13.32
N THR A 341 8.03 -23.31 13.85
CA THR A 341 6.79 -22.89 13.19
C THR A 341 6.87 -21.41 12.80
N GLN A 342 6.51 -21.08 11.55
CA GLN A 342 6.53 -19.69 11.09
C GLN A 342 5.25 -18.93 11.46
N TYR A 343 4.08 -19.57 11.32
CA TYR A 343 2.78 -18.92 11.44
C TYR A 343 1.89 -19.58 12.49
N PHE A 344 1.07 -18.76 13.15
CA PHE A 344 0.05 -19.21 14.09
C PHE A 344 -1.26 -18.48 13.80
N LEU A 345 -2.31 -19.24 13.45
CA LEU A 345 -3.63 -18.72 13.13
C LEU A 345 -4.59 -18.89 14.30
N TYR A 346 -5.13 -17.79 14.80
CA TYR A 346 -6.02 -17.72 15.92
C TYR A 346 -7.46 -17.42 15.49
N ALA A 347 -8.38 -18.29 15.91
CA ALA A 347 -9.81 -18.13 15.74
C ALA A 347 -10.41 -17.52 17.02
N SER A 348 -10.56 -16.20 17.05
CA SER A 348 -11.29 -15.50 18.13
C SER A 348 -12.69 -16.09 18.30
N PRO A 349 -13.18 -16.31 19.54
CA PRO A 349 -14.48 -16.94 19.77
C PRO A 349 -15.67 -16.08 19.32
N THR A 350 -15.46 -14.78 19.11
CA THR A 350 -16.56 -13.82 18.85
C THR A 350 -16.30 -12.84 17.71
N THR A 351 -15.04 -12.60 17.34
CA THR A 351 -14.68 -11.45 16.50
C THR A 351 -13.75 -11.86 15.36
N ARG A 352 -14.25 -11.87 14.12
CA ARG A 352 -13.44 -12.12 12.92
C ARG A 352 -12.37 -11.04 12.79
N GLY A 353 -11.13 -11.42 12.48
CA GLY A 353 -10.04 -10.46 12.27
C GLY A 353 -9.40 -9.91 13.55
N TYR A 354 -9.79 -10.40 14.74
CA TYR A 354 -9.20 -9.97 16.02
C TYR A 354 -7.87 -10.68 16.29
N TYR A 355 -6.75 -10.02 15.96
CA TYR A 355 -5.37 -10.55 15.99
C TYR A 355 -5.24 -12.00 15.46
N PRO A 356 -5.69 -12.28 14.23
CA PRO A 356 -5.87 -13.62 13.72
C PRO A 356 -4.56 -14.30 13.32
N VAL A 357 -3.60 -13.57 12.75
CA VAL A 357 -2.36 -14.18 12.23
C VAL A 357 -1.18 -13.65 13.00
N TRP A 358 -0.41 -14.56 13.58
CA TRP A 358 0.84 -14.30 14.26
C TRP A 358 1.98 -14.93 13.48
N GLN A 359 3.06 -14.17 13.26
CA GLN A 359 4.26 -14.68 12.59
C GLN A 359 5.47 -14.55 13.50
N SER A 360 6.20 -15.65 13.69
CA SER A 360 7.46 -15.68 14.42
C SER A 360 8.60 -15.18 13.53
N LEU A 361 9.35 -14.19 14.03
CA LEU A 361 10.63 -13.82 13.44
C LEU A 361 11.80 -14.57 14.09
N SER A 362 11.54 -15.43 15.07
CA SER A 362 12.57 -16.22 15.76
C SER A 362 12.90 -17.53 15.04
N THR A 363 12.07 -17.90 14.06
CA THR A 363 12.19 -19.15 13.30
C THR A 363 13.47 -19.16 12.45
N GLU A 364 14.04 -20.36 12.25
CA GLU A 364 15.24 -20.53 11.43
C GLU A 364 15.07 -19.88 10.04
N GLY A 365 16.11 -19.20 9.57
CA GLY A 365 16.07 -18.46 8.30
C GLY A 365 15.54 -17.03 8.39
N PHE A 366 14.85 -16.64 9.48
CA PHE A 366 14.41 -15.25 9.69
C PHE A 366 15.40 -14.47 10.55
N MET A 367 15.09 -14.25 11.84
CA MET A 367 15.95 -13.60 12.83
C MET A 367 16.07 -14.50 14.08
N PRO A 368 16.81 -15.63 13.99
CA PRO A 368 16.94 -16.57 15.09
C PRO A 368 17.37 -15.93 16.42
N GLY A 369 16.70 -16.30 17.51
CA GLY A 369 16.93 -15.75 18.84
C GLY A 369 16.43 -14.32 19.04
N SER A 370 15.65 -13.77 18.11
CA SER A 370 15.06 -12.43 18.28
C SER A 370 14.00 -12.36 19.35
N ASN A 371 13.29 -13.47 19.60
CA ASN A 371 12.09 -13.54 20.42
C ASN A 371 11.05 -12.51 20.00
N ILE A 372 11.03 -12.19 18.71
CA ILE A 372 10.05 -11.28 18.09
C ILE A 372 8.95 -12.11 17.44
N ILE A 373 7.71 -11.73 17.72
CA ILE A 373 6.50 -12.19 17.04
C ILE A 373 5.67 -10.96 16.69
N PHE A 374 4.91 -11.02 15.61
CA PHE A 374 3.96 -9.95 15.31
C PHE A 374 2.60 -10.49 14.89
N ALA A 375 1.55 -9.81 15.32
CA ALA A 375 0.19 -10.04 14.86
C ALA A 375 -0.11 -9.14 13.66
N THR A 376 -0.94 -9.61 12.74
CA THR A 376 -1.46 -8.81 11.63
C THR A 376 -2.95 -8.58 11.80
N VAL A 377 -3.38 -7.33 11.67
CA VAL A 377 -4.80 -6.94 11.53
C VAL A 377 -4.98 -6.05 10.28
N ILE A 378 -6.22 -5.99 9.78
CA ILE A 378 -6.60 -5.26 8.57
C ILE A 378 -7.93 -4.52 8.78
N GLY A 379 -8.24 -3.57 7.89
CA GLY A 379 -9.56 -2.93 7.82
C GLY A 379 -10.03 -2.32 9.14
N ASP A 380 -11.26 -2.66 9.56
CA ASP A 380 -11.88 -2.15 10.79
C ASP A 380 -11.03 -2.36 12.04
N GLU A 381 -10.34 -3.49 12.16
CA GLU A 381 -9.48 -3.77 13.30
C GLU A 381 -8.24 -2.88 13.29
N SER A 382 -7.61 -2.65 12.12
CA SER A 382 -6.55 -1.66 11.98
C SER A 382 -7.03 -0.25 12.32
N TYR A 383 -8.16 0.19 11.78
CA TYR A 383 -8.72 1.52 12.09
C TYR A 383 -8.99 1.69 13.59
N ARG A 384 -9.46 0.63 14.26
CA ARG A 384 -9.69 0.62 15.70
C ARG A 384 -8.39 0.75 16.48
N ILE A 385 -7.40 -0.12 16.24
CA ILE A 385 -6.17 -0.14 17.04
C ILE A 385 -5.27 1.07 16.76
N GLU A 386 -5.31 1.65 15.56
CA GLU A 386 -4.52 2.85 15.26
C GLU A 386 -4.99 4.09 16.04
N GLN A 387 -6.24 4.09 16.50
CA GLN A 387 -6.83 5.14 17.37
C GLN A 387 -6.66 4.86 18.86
N GLN A 388 -6.15 3.69 19.23
CA GLN A 388 -5.87 3.32 20.62
C GLN A 388 -4.48 3.81 21.06
N THR A 389 -4.29 3.83 22.37
CA THR A 389 -2.96 3.92 22.97
C THR A 389 -2.18 2.63 22.76
N ASP A 390 -0.85 2.72 22.73
CA ASP A 390 0.00 1.53 22.61
C ASP A 390 -0.25 0.54 23.76
N GLU A 391 -0.56 1.02 24.97
CA GLU A 391 -0.89 0.19 26.12
C GLU A 391 -2.18 -0.63 25.94
N GLU A 392 -3.22 -0.05 25.34
CA GLU A 392 -4.49 -0.75 25.07
C GLU A 392 -4.29 -1.84 24.03
N THR A 393 -3.71 -1.52 22.88
CA THR A 393 -3.43 -2.49 21.81
C THR A 393 -2.48 -3.59 22.29
N LYS A 394 -1.48 -3.25 23.10
CA LYS A 394 -0.59 -4.25 23.73
C LYS A 394 -1.35 -5.16 24.69
N ALA A 395 -2.26 -4.63 25.52
CA ALA A 395 -3.03 -5.43 26.45
C ALA A 395 -3.93 -6.44 25.72
N GLU A 396 -4.59 -6.02 24.63
CA GLU A 396 -5.41 -6.88 23.77
C GLU A 396 -4.59 -7.98 23.09
N ALA A 397 -3.46 -7.62 22.49
CA ALA A 397 -2.53 -8.58 21.87
C ALA A 397 -2.01 -9.61 22.88
N MET A 398 -1.66 -9.16 24.10
CA MET A 398 -1.21 -10.02 25.19
C MET A 398 -2.31 -10.94 25.72
N GLU A 399 -3.57 -10.50 25.70
CA GLU A 399 -4.72 -11.36 26.03
C GLU A 399 -4.86 -12.51 25.04
N VAL A 400 -4.77 -12.22 23.74
CA VAL A 400 -4.81 -13.25 22.69
C VAL A 400 -3.66 -14.25 22.85
N LEU A 401 -2.43 -13.78 23.07
CA LEU A 401 -1.29 -14.68 23.32
C LEU A 401 -1.52 -15.59 24.53
N ARG A 402 -2.08 -15.07 25.63
CA ARG A 402 -2.39 -15.87 26.83
C ARG A 402 -3.45 -16.93 26.56
N GLN A 403 -4.40 -16.66 25.67
CA GLN A 403 -5.40 -17.64 25.23
C GLN A 403 -4.80 -18.71 24.31
N MET A 404 -3.90 -18.34 23.39
CA MET A 404 -3.21 -19.28 22.50
C MET A 404 -2.26 -20.22 23.27
N PHE A 405 -1.60 -19.73 24.33
CA PHE A 405 -0.63 -20.48 25.12
C PHE A 405 -1.02 -20.54 26.61
N PRO A 406 -2.16 -21.17 26.97
CA PRO A 406 -2.75 -21.07 28.31
C PRO A 406 -1.92 -21.77 29.40
N ASN A 407 -1.02 -22.67 28.99
CA ASN A 407 -0.13 -23.42 29.89
C ASN A 407 1.20 -22.71 30.15
N VAL A 408 1.40 -21.50 29.59
CA VAL A 408 2.61 -20.71 29.78
C VAL A 408 2.29 -19.42 30.52
N THR A 409 3.12 -19.08 31.52
CA THR A 409 3.07 -17.74 32.12
C THR A 409 3.84 -16.77 31.23
N ILE A 410 3.11 -16.09 30.33
CA ILE A 410 3.72 -15.19 29.35
C ILE A 410 4.20 -13.90 30.05
N PRO A 411 5.49 -13.56 29.98
CA PRO A 411 6.01 -12.31 30.54
C PRO A 411 5.53 -11.10 29.73
N GLU A 412 5.59 -9.91 30.32
CA GLU A 412 5.39 -8.68 29.55
C GLU A 412 6.48 -8.52 28.47
N PRO A 413 6.13 -7.99 27.29
CA PRO A 413 7.10 -7.78 26.22
C PRO A 413 8.12 -6.70 26.61
N ILE A 414 9.37 -6.89 26.21
CA ILE A 414 10.47 -5.94 26.41
C ILE A 414 10.51 -4.82 25.36
N ALA A 415 9.80 -5.01 24.24
CA ALA A 415 9.56 -3.98 23.23
C ALA A 415 8.20 -4.21 22.55
N PHE A 416 7.54 -3.12 22.16
CA PHE A 416 6.23 -3.12 21.52
C PHE A 416 6.16 -1.94 20.53
N THR A 417 5.66 -2.17 19.32
CA THR A 417 5.41 -1.09 18.34
C THR A 417 4.47 -1.57 17.24
N TYR A 418 3.78 -0.63 16.58
CA TYR A 418 3.03 -0.87 15.36
C TYR A 418 2.86 0.43 14.55
N PRO A 419 2.78 0.36 13.21
CA PRO A 419 2.57 1.54 12.39
C PRO A 419 1.10 1.99 12.40
N ARG A 420 0.85 3.28 12.16
CA ARG A 420 -0.49 3.87 12.06
C ARG A 420 -0.80 4.36 10.65
N TRP A 421 -0.77 3.43 9.69
CA TRP A 421 -0.85 3.69 8.26
C TRP A 421 -2.04 4.54 7.84
N ALA A 422 -3.23 4.33 8.41
CA ALA A 422 -4.44 5.07 8.07
C ALA A 422 -4.34 6.56 8.45
N SER A 423 -3.49 6.90 9.42
CA SER A 423 -3.26 8.27 9.89
C SER A 423 -1.96 8.90 9.37
N GLU A 424 -1.09 8.13 8.71
CA GLU A 424 0.16 8.65 8.14
C GLU A 424 -0.15 9.66 7.02
N PRO A 425 0.19 10.95 7.19
CA PRO A 425 -0.29 12.03 6.32
C PRO A 425 0.25 11.99 4.88
N TRP A 426 1.26 11.16 4.63
CA TRP A 426 1.89 10.92 3.34
C TRP A 426 1.45 9.61 2.68
N SER A 427 0.58 8.82 3.34
CA SER A 427 0.10 7.54 2.82
C SER A 427 -1.41 7.33 2.96
N PHE A 428 -1.99 7.62 4.14
CA PHE A 428 -3.41 7.35 4.47
C PHE A 428 -3.85 5.92 4.12
N GLY A 429 -3.04 4.93 4.50
CA GLY A 429 -3.29 3.51 4.27
C GLY A 429 -2.04 2.75 3.83
N SER A 430 -2.19 1.44 3.64
CA SER A 430 -1.13 0.50 3.29
C SER A 430 -1.11 0.20 1.79
N TYR A 431 -2.19 -0.30 1.20
CA TYR A 431 -2.23 -0.60 -0.24
C TYR A 431 -3.64 -0.71 -0.78
N SER A 432 -3.77 -0.59 -2.10
CA SER A 432 -5.08 -0.54 -2.75
C SER A 432 -5.68 -1.92 -2.99
N ASN A 433 -7.00 -1.96 -3.14
CA ASN A 433 -7.75 -3.15 -3.53
C ASN A 433 -8.86 -2.77 -4.50
N TRP A 434 -9.28 -3.75 -5.31
CA TRP A 434 -10.29 -3.56 -6.33
C TRP A 434 -11.70 -3.80 -5.77
N PRO A 435 -12.60 -2.80 -5.75
CA PRO A 435 -13.98 -3.02 -5.34
C PRO A 435 -14.86 -3.51 -6.51
N ALA A 436 -15.87 -4.33 -6.21
CA ALA A 436 -16.70 -5.04 -7.20
C ALA A 436 -17.44 -4.13 -8.22
N GLY A 437 -17.59 -2.84 -7.92
CA GLY A 437 -18.23 -1.88 -8.84
C GLY A 437 -17.30 -1.33 -9.93
N THR A 438 -16.01 -1.59 -9.85
CA THR A 438 -15.00 -0.98 -10.73
C THR A 438 -14.69 -1.89 -11.91
N SER A 439 -14.84 -1.40 -13.14
CA SER A 439 -14.41 -2.11 -14.35
C SER A 439 -12.98 -1.72 -14.74
N LEU A 440 -12.33 -2.47 -15.65
CA LEU A 440 -10.99 -2.12 -16.14
C LEU A 440 -10.94 -0.69 -16.70
N LEU A 441 -11.94 -0.30 -17.51
CA LEU A 441 -11.98 1.06 -18.07
C LEU A 441 -12.17 2.14 -17.00
N ALA A 442 -12.96 1.85 -15.95
CA ALA A 442 -13.08 2.75 -14.80
C ALA A 442 -11.75 2.89 -14.04
N HIS A 443 -11.01 1.80 -13.88
CA HIS A 443 -9.66 1.83 -13.32
C HIS A 443 -8.67 2.58 -14.24
N GLN A 444 -8.77 2.48 -15.56
CA GLN A 444 -7.93 3.27 -16.46
C GLN A 444 -8.14 4.78 -16.30
N ASN A 445 -9.34 5.21 -15.88
CA ASN A 445 -9.56 6.60 -15.50
C ASN A 445 -8.78 7.00 -14.23
N LEU A 446 -8.40 6.08 -13.34
CA LEU A 446 -7.47 6.35 -12.23
C LEU A 446 -6.03 6.53 -12.75
N ARG A 447 -5.62 5.77 -13.76
CA ARG A 447 -4.29 5.82 -14.40
C ARG A 447 -4.07 6.98 -15.36
N ALA A 448 -5.14 7.51 -15.99
CA ALA A 448 -5.06 8.55 -17.03
C ALA A 448 -4.47 9.89 -16.55
N ASN A 449 -3.78 10.63 -17.41
CA ASN A 449 -3.29 11.98 -17.08
C ASN A 449 -4.39 13.05 -17.21
N THR A 450 -4.20 14.19 -16.56
CA THR A 450 -5.04 15.39 -16.69
C THR A 450 -4.19 16.55 -17.23
N GLY A 451 -4.24 16.77 -18.55
CA GLY A 451 -3.28 17.64 -19.23
C GLY A 451 -1.86 17.13 -18.97
N ARG A 452 -0.97 18.00 -18.47
CA ARG A 452 0.42 17.64 -18.19
C ARG A 452 0.69 17.06 -16.79
N LEU A 453 -0.35 16.76 -16.01
CA LEU A 453 -0.26 16.05 -14.73
C LEU A 453 -0.53 14.55 -14.93
N TRP A 454 0.51 13.74 -14.78
CA TRP A 454 0.49 12.29 -14.90
C TRP A 454 0.36 11.62 -13.53
N PHE A 455 -0.12 10.37 -13.51
CA PHE A 455 -0.33 9.59 -12.30
C PHE A 455 0.35 8.22 -12.45
N ALA A 456 1.03 7.77 -11.42
CA ALA A 456 1.65 6.44 -11.34
C ALA A 456 1.71 5.96 -9.89
N GLY A 457 1.60 4.65 -9.66
CA GLY A 457 1.67 4.03 -8.34
C GLY A 457 1.05 2.65 -8.40
N GLU A 458 1.14 1.85 -7.33
CA GLU A 458 0.50 0.52 -7.35
C GLU A 458 -1.00 0.59 -7.61
N ALA A 459 -1.70 1.60 -7.08
CA ALA A 459 -3.13 1.79 -7.33
C ALA A 459 -3.47 2.15 -8.78
N THR A 460 -2.48 2.50 -9.61
CA THR A 460 -2.70 2.69 -11.05
C THR A 460 -2.33 1.45 -11.87
N SER A 461 -1.79 0.40 -11.25
CA SER A 461 -1.46 -0.87 -11.90
C SER A 461 -2.68 -1.77 -11.90
N ALA A 462 -3.22 -2.09 -13.09
CA ALA A 462 -4.38 -2.97 -13.15
C ALA A 462 -4.03 -4.43 -12.83
N GLU A 463 -2.81 -4.85 -13.18
CA GLU A 463 -2.33 -6.22 -12.97
C GLU A 463 -1.83 -6.49 -11.56
N TYR A 464 -1.18 -5.50 -10.95
CA TYR A 464 -0.39 -5.68 -9.74
C TYR A 464 -0.67 -4.60 -8.70
N PHE A 465 -1.92 -4.13 -8.62
CA PHE A 465 -2.39 -3.32 -7.50
C PHE A 465 -2.09 -4.06 -6.18
N GLY A 466 -1.84 -3.31 -5.10
CA GLY A 466 -1.39 -3.91 -3.85
C GLY A 466 0.13 -4.05 -3.73
N PHE A 467 0.83 -4.27 -4.84
CA PHE A 467 2.21 -4.76 -4.82
C PHE A 467 3.29 -3.73 -5.15
N LEU A 468 4.50 -3.98 -4.62
CA LEU A 468 5.68 -3.16 -4.90
C LEU A 468 6.09 -3.21 -6.38
N HIS A 469 5.95 -4.37 -7.04
CA HIS A 469 6.21 -4.49 -8.48
C HIS A 469 5.20 -3.73 -9.33
N GLY A 470 3.94 -3.60 -8.90
CA GLY A 470 2.96 -2.72 -9.56
C GLY A 470 3.40 -1.26 -9.56
N ALA A 471 3.89 -0.76 -8.42
CA ALA A 471 4.46 0.58 -8.33
C ALA A 471 5.70 0.74 -9.23
N TRP A 472 6.57 -0.28 -9.30
CA TRP A 472 7.74 -0.27 -10.18
C TRP A 472 7.36 -0.18 -11.67
N PHE A 473 6.41 -1.01 -12.13
CA PHE A 473 5.94 -0.99 -13.52
C PHE A 473 5.32 0.35 -13.88
N GLU A 474 4.41 0.87 -13.06
CA GLU A 474 3.71 2.13 -13.33
C GLU A 474 4.65 3.34 -13.32
N GLY A 475 5.61 3.38 -12.39
CA GLY A 475 6.64 4.40 -12.35
C GLY A 475 7.50 4.40 -13.62
N ARG A 476 8.02 3.23 -14.00
CA ARG A 476 8.83 3.04 -15.21
C ARG A 476 8.09 3.52 -16.45
N GLU A 477 6.84 3.11 -16.59
CA GLU A 477 6.03 3.43 -17.77
C GLU A 477 5.71 4.92 -17.88
N ALA A 478 5.27 5.54 -16.79
CA ALA A 478 4.98 6.98 -16.76
C ALA A 478 6.24 7.80 -17.08
N GLY A 479 7.38 7.47 -16.47
CA GLY A 479 8.65 8.15 -16.75
C GLY A 479 9.08 8.01 -18.21
N ALA A 480 9.00 6.80 -18.78
CA ALA A 480 9.34 6.57 -20.18
C ALA A 480 8.41 7.32 -21.15
N GLN A 481 7.10 7.32 -20.89
CA GLN A 481 6.12 8.03 -21.73
C GLN A 481 6.32 9.55 -21.68
N VAL A 482 6.52 10.12 -20.50
CA VAL A 482 6.79 11.56 -20.34
C VAL A 482 8.10 11.95 -21.02
N ALA A 483 9.17 11.14 -20.89
CA ALA A 483 10.42 11.38 -21.64
C ALA A 483 10.20 11.40 -23.16
N ALA A 484 9.42 10.44 -23.66
CA ALA A 484 9.13 10.31 -25.09
C ALA A 484 8.37 11.54 -25.61
N LEU A 485 7.38 12.02 -24.86
CA LEU A 485 6.62 13.24 -25.17
C LEU A 485 7.51 14.49 -25.17
N LEU A 486 8.39 14.65 -24.17
CA LEU A 486 9.35 15.76 -24.10
C LEU A 486 10.30 15.79 -25.30
N GLN A 487 10.66 14.62 -25.83
CA GLN A 487 11.57 14.49 -26.96
C GLN A 487 10.89 14.57 -28.33
N GLY A 488 9.57 14.80 -28.38
CA GLY A 488 8.80 14.77 -29.62
C GLY A 488 8.75 13.38 -30.28
N ARG A 489 8.98 12.32 -29.48
CA ARG A 489 8.88 10.91 -29.88
C ARG A 489 7.63 10.34 -29.21
N PRO A 490 6.45 10.43 -29.82
CA PRO A 490 5.20 10.24 -29.09
C PRO A 490 4.93 8.78 -28.69
N CYS A 491 5.89 7.85 -28.82
CA CYS A 491 5.68 6.43 -28.63
C CYS A 491 6.87 5.76 -27.92
N VAL A 492 6.57 4.83 -27.01
CA VAL A 492 7.53 3.93 -26.35
C VAL A 492 7.23 2.50 -26.77
N GLN A 493 8.27 1.73 -27.11
CA GLN A 493 8.17 0.33 -27.50
C GLN A 493 8.30 -0.58 -26.27
N TYR A 494 7.38 -1.55 -26.14
CA TYR A 494 7.38 -2.56 -25.10
C TYR A 494 7.17 -3.94 -25.73
N GLY A 495 8.25 -4.70 -25.91
CA GLY A 495 8.20 -5.94 -26.68
C GLY A 495 7.71 -5.67 -28.11
N ASN A 496 6.61 -6.31 -28.52
CA ASN A 496 5.98 -6.11 -29.82
C ASN A 496 4.96 -4.95 -29.85
N ASP A 497 4.58 -4.43 -28.69
CA ASP A 497 3.56 -3.40 -28.54
C ASP A 497 4.15 -2.00 -28.42
N ARG A 498 3.31 -1.00 -28.70
CA ARG A 498 3.72 0.41 -28.71
C ARG A 498 2.70 1.27 -27.96
N LEU A 499 3.16 1.94 -26.90
CA LEU A 499 2.36 2.90 -26.14
C LEU A 499 2.64 4.29 -26.66
N CYS A 500 1.62 5.00 -27.15
CA CYS A 500 1.78 6.33 -27.74
C CYS A 500 0.88 7.38 -27.09
N GLY A 501 1.39 8.61 -26.99
CA GLY A 501 0.66 9.77 -26.57
C GLY A 501 0.34 9.78 -25.07
N GLU A 502 -0.77 10.43 -24.74
CA GLU A 502 -1.32 10.52 -23.40
C GLU A 502 -2.04 9.22 -22.99
N ARG A 503 -2.15 8.98 -21.67
CA ARG A 503 -2.92 7.87 -21.13
C ARG A 503 -4.41 8.19 -21.29
N LYS A 504 -5.11 7.31 -21.99
CA LYS A 504 -6.51 7.49 -22.36
C LYS A 504 -7.45 7.40 -21.14
N HIS A 505 -8.41 8.32 -21.05
CA HIS A 505 -9.60 8.17 -20.22
C HIS A 505 -10.78 7.67 -21.08
N TYR A 506 -11.79 7.09 -20.42
CA TYR A 506 -12.94 6.43 -21.03
C TYR A 506 -14.25 6.97 -20.45
N ASP A 507 -15.17 7.37 -21.34
CA ASP A 507 -16.54 7.81 -21.07
C ASP A 507 -17.38 7.55 -22.36
N PRO A 508 -18.56 6.88 -22.32
CA PRO A 508 -19.27 6.33 -21.16
C PRO A 508 -18.71 5.02 -20.61
N LEU A 509 -18.79 4.88 -19.28
CA LEU A 509 -18.52 3.64 -18.54
C LEU A 509 -19.80 2.78 -18.49
N THR A 510 -19.69 1.51 -18.86
CA THR A 510 -20.85 0.60 -18.98
C THR A 510 -20.91 -0.48 -17.88
N GLY A 511 -20.16 -0.32 -16.80
CA GLY A 511 -20.08 -1.28 -15.68
C GLY A 511 -19.26 -2.55 -15.95
N THR A 512 -19.01 -2.88 -17.22
CA THR A 512 -18.07 -3.94 -17.65
C THR A 512 -17.06 -3.39 -18.65
N SER A 513 -16.05 -4.20 -19.00
CA SER A 513 -15.03 -3.86 -19.99
C SER A 513 -14.90 -5.02 -20.98
N PRO A 514 -15.13 -4.80 -22.29
CA PRO A 514 -15.01 -5.87 -23.28
C PRO A 514 -13.60 -6.47 -23.30
N LEU A 515 -13.49 -7.76 -23.65
CA LEU A 515 -12.21 -8.48 -23.67
C LEU A 515 -11.13 -7.80 -24.54
N SER A 516 -11.54 -7.07 -25.58
CA SER A 516 -10.63 -6.28 -26.44
C SER A 516 -9.95 -5.11 -25.73
N GLN A 517 -10.36 -4.76 -24.51
CA GLN A 517 -9.74 -3.70 -23.71
C GLN A 517 -8.65 -4.23 -22.77
N TYR A 518 -8.53 -5.54 -22.55
CA TYR A 518 -7.47 -6.14 -21.72
C TYR A 518 -6.21 -6.27 -22.56
N THR A 519 -5.45 -5.16 -22.60
CA THR A 519 -4.27 -4.99 -23.44
C THR A 519 -3.18 -4.29 -22.64
N LEU A 520 -1.93 -4.39 -23.11
CA LEU A 520 -0.82 -3.65 -22.53
C LEU A 520 -1.11 -2.14 -22.40
N LEU A 521 -1.83 -1.56 -23.36
CA LEU A 521 -2.24 -0.13 -23.32
C LEU A 521 -3.02 0.22 -22.05
N ASN A 522 -3.89 -0.69 -21.63
CA ASN A 522 -4.70 -0.56 -20.42
C ASN A 522 -4.05 -1.25 -19.21
N GLY A 523 -2.72 -1.43 -19.24
CA GLY A 523 -1.97 -2.02 -18.12
C GLY A 523 -2.39 -3.46 -17.83
N TRP A 524 -2.73 -4.23 -18.87
CA TRP A 524 -3.09 -5.66 -18.80
C TRP A 524 -2.36 -6.42 -19.91
N ALA A 525 -1.09 -6.72 -19.68
CA ALA A 525 -0.16 -7.36 -20.59
C ALA A 525 -0.24 -8.89 -20.61
N VAL A 526 -0.67 -9.52 -19.52
CA VAL A 526 -0.65 -10.99 -19.38
C VAL A 526 -2.03 -11.58 -19.08
N SER A 527 -2.18 -12.89 -19.30
CA SER A 527 -3.44 -13.59 -19.04
C SER A 527 -3.63 -13.79 -17.54
N SER A 528 -4.81 -13.45 -17.05
CA SER A 528 -5.24 -13.71 -15.66
C SER A 528 -6.06 -14.99 -15.53
N LEU A 529 -6.26 -15.73 -16.61
CA LEU A 529 -7.11 -16.91 -16.62
C LEU A 529 -6.41 -18.07 -15.91
N TYR A 530 -7.15 -18.69 -15.00
CA TYR A 530 -6.73 -19.94 -14.36
C TYR A 530 -7.05 -21.10 -15.30
N GLU A 531 -6.03 -21.84 -15.74
CA GLU A 531 -6.21 -23.13 -16.41
C GLU A 531 -6.28 -24.22 -15.34
N SER A 532 -7.47 -24.46 -14.77
CA SER A 532 -7.71 -25.73 -14.09
C SER A 532 -7.71 -26.82 -15.17
N GLY A 533 -6.84 -27.82 -15.06
CA GLY A 533 -6.62 -28.88 -16.05
C GLY A 533 -7.82 -29.77 -16.39
N ASP A 534 -9.04 -29.41 -15.99
CA ASP A 534 -10.29 -30.08 -16.29
C ASP A 534 -11.39 -29.03 -16.56
N ASP A 535 -11.48 -28.52 -17.80
CA ASP A 535 -12.73 -28.18 -18.54
C ASP A 535 -12.43 -27.55 -19.92
#